data_AF-W4LDI8-F1
#
_entry.id   AF-W4LDI8-F1
#
_cell.length_a   1.000
_cell.length_b   1.000
_cell.length_c   1.000
_cell.angle_alpha   90.00
_cell.angle_beta   90.00
_cell.angle_gamma   90.00
#
_symmetry.space_group_name_H-M   'P 1'
#
loop_
_entity.id
_entity.type
_entity.pdbx_description
1 polymer ?
#
loop_
_entity_poly.entity_id
_entity_poly.type
_entity_poly.pdbx_seq_one_letter_code
_entity_poly.pdbx_strand_id
1 'polypeptide(L)'
;MAVLGTPAGAPLLEMPKLKGLRFEGGLRMIPEFTALAVSIVVFGSAYIGEIVRGGFNAVDRGPLEGAKALGLKPWMVMINVHIPLAFRAIVPPLGNMYVWLMKATTLGIAIGFSDLFMIVSTSINQSGQTIELLALMMVGFFIINYTISSLMNVLNRAIALKGYEVQRVTGAEL
;
A
#
# COMPACT_ATOMS: atom_id res chain seq x y z
N MET A 1 -25.57 4.77 -11.64
CA MET A 1 -24.35 4.69 -10.83
C MET A 1 -23.61 6.01 -10.96
N ALA A 2 -23.63 6.83 -9.91
CA ALA A 2 -22.94 8.11 -9.85
C ALA A 2 -21.48 7.86 -9.48
N VAL A 3 -20.58 7.91 -10.47
CA VAL A 3 -19.14 7.91 -10.23
C VAL A 3 -18.75 9.37 -10.03
N LEU A 4 -18.16 9.71 -8.88
CA LEU A 4 -17.55 11.02 -8.61
C LEU A 4 -18.49 12.25 -8.65
N GLY A 5 -19.62 12.21 -7.93
CA GLY A 5 -20.31 13.45 -7.53
C GLY A 5 -20.97 14.28 -8.65
N THR A 6 -21.05 13.78 -9.88
CA THR A 6 -21.83 14.41 -10.96
C THR A 6 -23.30 13.94 -10.92
N PRO A 7 -24.29 14.85 -11.04
CA PRO A 7 -25.68 14.45 -11.24
C PRO A 7 -25.82 13.63 -12.53
N ALA A 8 -26.73 12.65 -12.52
CA ALA A 8 -26.94 11.72 -13.62
C ALA A 8 -27.28 12.48 -14.93
N GLY A 9 -26.39 12.42 -15.92
CA GLY A 9 -26.57 13.07 -17.23
C GLY A 9 -25.62 14.24 -17.53
N ALA A 10 -24.75 14.64 -16.61
CA ALA A 10 -23.74 15.66 -16.88
C ALA A 10 -22.56 15.13 -17.73
N PRO A 11 -22.00 15.92 -18.67
CA PRO A 11 -20.85 15.51 -19.47
C PRO A 11 -19.64 15.17 -18.58
N LEU A 12 -18.86 14.15 -18.97
CA LEU A 12 -17.70 13.63 -18.22
C LEU A 12 -16.61 14.66 -17.91
N LEU A 13 -16.62 15.80 -18.60
CA LEU A 13 -15.64 16.88 -18.46
C LEU A 13 -16.34 18.24 -18.59
N GLU A 14 -16.99 18.70 -17.52
CA GLU A 14 -17.54 20.05 -17.46
C GLU A 14 -16.51 20.99 -16.82
N MET A 15 -16.09 22.04 -17.54
CA MET A 15 -15.11 23.01 -17.02
C MET A 15 -15.69 23.73 -15.80
N PRO A 16 -14.96 23.82 -14.67
CA PRO A 16 -15.45 24.48 -13.46
C PRO A 16 -15.72 25.95 -13.77
N LYS A 17 -16.98 26.36 -13.68
CA LYS A 17 -17.38 27.76 -13.83
C LYS A 17 -17.55 28.37 -12.45
N LEU A 18 -16.93 29.53 -12.25
CA LEU A 18 -17.15 30.35 -11.06
C LEU A 18 -18.59 30.84 -11.06
N LYS A 19 -19.39 30.39 -10.10
CA LYS A 19 -20.74 30.92 -9.85
C LYS A 19 -20.79 31.45 -8.42
N GLY A 20 -20.51 32.75 -8.28
CA GLY A 20 -20.32 33.40 -6.98
C GLY A 20 -19.00 32.97 -6.31
N LEU A 21 -19.04 32.67 -5.00
CA LEU A 21 -17.89 32.21 -4.21
C LEU A 21 -17.64 30.68 -4.31
N ARG A 22 -18.43 29.96 -5.11
CA ARG A 22 -18.35 28.50 -5.25
C ARG A 22 -18.12 28.15 -6.72
N PHE A 23 -17.22 27.21 -6.98
CA PHE A 23 -16.98 26.65 -8.31
C PHE A 23 -18.05 25.61 -8.62
N GLU A 24 -19.03 25.87 -9.50
CA GLU A 24 -20.00 24.86 -9.95
C GLU A 24 -19.47 24.14 -11.21
N GLY A 25 -19.53 22.81 -11.22
CA GLY A 25 -18.93 21.97 -12.27
C GLY A 25 -17.47 21.56 -11.98
N GLY A 26 -16.96 20.58 -12.73
CA GLY A 26 -15.62 20.01 -12.59
C GLY A 26 -15.47 18.92 -11.52
N LEU A 27 -14.29 18.29 -11.46
CA LEU A 27 -13.92 17.37 -10.40
C LEU A 27 -13.68 18.13 -9.08
N ARG A 28 -14.65 18.09 -8.17
CA ARG A 28 -14.46 18.57 -6.79
C ARG A 28 -13.88 17.45 -5.94
N MET A 29 -12.59 17.55 -5.62
CA MET A 29 -11.99 16.70 -4.60
C MET A 29 -12.18 17.32 -3.22
N ILE A 30 -12.50 16.47 -2.24
CA ILE A 30 -12.65 16.85 -0.84
C ILE A 30 -11.22 17.12 -0.31
N PRO A 31 -10.90 18.32 0.21
CA PRO A 31 -9.53 18.67 0.62
C PRO A 31 -8.91 17.66 1.60
N GLU A 32 -9.72 17.15 2.52
CA GLU A 32 -9.38 16.13 3.52
C GLU A 32 -8.92 14.84 2.84
N PHE A 33 -9.61 14.39 1.79
CA PHE A 33 -9.19 13.22 1.01
C PHE A 33 -7.84 13.45 0.32
N THR A 34 -7.63 14.62 -0.28
CA THR A 34 -6.36 14.92 -0.97
C THR A 34 -5.18 14.99 0.00
N ALA A 35 -5.37 15.59 1.18
CA ALA A 35 -4.36 15.65 2.22
C ALA A 35 -3.99 14.25 2.73
N LEU A 36 -4.99 13.40 2.99
CA LEU A 36 -4.77 12.00 3.40
C LEU A 36 -4.02 11.22 2.32
N ALA A 37 -4.49 11.30 1.08
CA ALA A 37 -3.92 10.58 -0.04
C ALA A 37 -2.46 10.98 -0.27
N VAL A 38 -2.14 12.28 -0.28
CA VAL A 38 -0.76 12.76 -0.44
C VAL A 38 0.12 12.29 0.71
N SER A 39 -0.35 12.40 1.95
CA SER A 39 0.40 11.93 3.13
C SER A 39 0.76 10.45 3.04
N ILE A 40 -0.24 9.61 2.75
CA ILE A 40 -0.07 8.16 2.65
C ILE A 40 0.82 7.78 1.45
N VAL A 41 0.68 8.47 0.31
CA VAL A 41 1.49 8.21 -0.90
C VAL A 41 2.95 8.60 -0.69
N VAL A 42 3.22 9.76 -0.09
CA VAL A 42 4.58 10.22 0.20
C VAL A 42 5.27 9.26 1.17
N PHE A 43 4.59 8.89 2.26
CA PHE A 43 5.11 7.91 3.21
C PHE A 43 5.33 6.54 2.54
N GLY A 44 4.32 6.07 1.80
CA GLY A 44 4.32 4.76 1.17
C GLY A 44 5.43 4.61 0.13
N SER A 45 5.63 5.64 -0.70
CA SER A 45 6.66 5.65 -1.74
C SER A 45 8.08 5.66 -1.15
N ALA A 46 8.32 6.43 -0.08
CA ALA A 46 9.60 6.43 0.61
C ALA A 46 9.93 5.04 1.19
N TYR A 47 8.96 4.42 1.86
CA TYR A 47 9.16 3.10 2.48
C TYR A 47 9.33 1.99 1.45
N ILE A 48 8.53 2.00 0.37
CA ILE A 48 8.70 1.07 -0.75
C ILE A 48 10.06 1.27 -1.41
N GLY A 49 10.55 2.51 -1.53
CA GLY A 49 11.90 2.82 -2.02
C GLY A 49 13.00 2.11 -1.21
N GLU A 50 12.89 2.12 0.12
CA GLU A 50 13.82 1.42 1.00
C GLU A 50 13.70 -0.11 0.91
N ILE A 51 12.48 -0.64 0.74
CA ILE A 51 12.28 -2.07 0.48
C ILE A 51 12.97 -2.47 -0.82
N VAL A 52 12.79 -1.69 -1.90
CA VAL A 52 13.42 -1.95 -3.20
C VAL A 52 14.94 -1.90 -3.06
N ARG A 53 15.48 -0.85 -2.43
CA ARG A 53 16.91 -0.71 -2.17
C ARG A 53 17.46 -1.90 -1.35
N GLY A 54 16.77 -2.29 -0.30
CA GLY A 54 17.11 -3.46 0.52
C GLY A 54 17.10 -4.75 -0.27
N GLY A 55 16.11 -4.94 -1.14
CA GLY A 55 16.00 -6.13 -2.00
C GLY A 55 17.11 -6.26 -3.04
N PHE A 56 17.57 -5.14 -3.61
CA PHE A 56 18.74 -5.16 -4.51
C PHE A 56 20.05 -5.47 -3.77
N ASN A 57 20.19 -5.01 -2.52
CA ASN A 57 21.35 -5.27 -1.68
C ASN A 57 21.37 -6.68 -1.07
N ALA A 58 20.21 -7.35 -0.99
CA ALA A 58 20.09 -8.71 -0.50
C ALA A 58 20.63 -9.78 -1.48
N VAL A 59 20.98 -9.38 -2.70
CA VAL A 59 21.51 -10.27 -3.73
C VAL A 59 23.03 -10.39 -3.60
N ASP A 60 23.53 -11.62 -3.42
CA ASP A 60 24.98 -11.86 -3.35
C ASP A 60 25.69 -11.53 -4.66
N ARG A 61 26.98 -11.21 -4.53
CA ARG A 61 27.83 -10.88 -5.67
C ARG A 61 28.18 -12.09 -6.54
N GLY A 62 28.13 -13.31 -5.99
CA GLY A 62 28.51 -14.55 -6.68
C GLY A 62 27.78 -14.76 -8.02
N PRO A 63 26.43 -14.81 -8.04
CA PRO A 63 25.65 -14.91 -9.27
C PRO A 63 25.95 -13.80 -10.29
N LEU A 64 26.21 -12.58 -9.80
CA LEU A 64 26.52 -11.43 -10.65
C LEU A 64 27.92 -11.51 -11.28
N GLU A 65 28.90 -12.00 -10.52
CA GLU A 65 30.28 -12.23 -10.98
C GLU A 65 30.35 -13.42 -11.94
N GLY A 66 29.61 -14.50 -11.67
CA GLY A 66 29.48 -15.65 -12.59
C GLY A 66 28.84 -15.27 -13.92
N ALA A 67 27.78 -14.46 -13.90
CA ALA A 67 27.15 -13.93 -15.11
C ALA A 67 28.12 -13.07 -15.94
N LYS A 68 28.96 -12.25 -15.29
CA LYS A 68 30.02 -11.47 -15.95
C LYS A 68 31.12 -12.37 -16.53
N ALA A 69 31.52 -13.43 -15.83
CA ALA A 69 32.52 -14.39 -16.31
C ALA A 69 32.06 -15.15 -17.57
N LEU A 70 30.74 -15.34 -17.72
CA LEU A 70 30.11 -15.89 -18.93
C LEU A 70 30.05 -14.89 -20.10
N GLY A 71 30.61 -13.69 -19.96
CA GLY A 71 30.65 -12.68 -21.01
C GLY A 71 29.33 -11.91 -21.22
N LEU A 72 28.38 -12.01 -20.28
CA LEU A 72 27.13 -11.26 -20.36
C LEU A 72 27.38 -9.75 -20.22
N LYS A 73 26.75 -8.96 -21.07
CA LYS A 73 26.80 -7.49 -21.00
C LYS A 73 26.17 -7.00 -19.68
N PRO A 74 26.64 -5.89 -19.08
CA PRO A 74 26.13 -5.41 -17.80
C PRO A 74 24.61 -5.24 -17.72
N TRP A 75 23.98 -4.80 -18.81
CA TRP A 75 22.51 -4.66 -18.87
C TRP A 75 21.79 -6.02 -18.89
N MET A 76 22.38 -7.05 -19.50
CA MET A 76 21.85 -8.41 -19.51
C MET A 76 21.96 -9.03 -18.11
N VAL A 77 23.07 -8.79 -17.40
CA VAL A 77 23.23 -9.21 -16.01
C VAL A 77 22.17 -8.55 -15.12
N MET A 78 21.92 -7.26 -15.30
CA MET A 78 20.89 -6.53 -14.55
C MET A 78 19.50 -7.14 -14.79
N ILE A 79 19.06 -7.27 -16.05
CA ILE A 79 17.70 -7.69 -16.38
C ILE A 79 17.48 -9.18 -16.14
N ASN A 80 18.43 -10.05 -16.48
CA ASN A 80 18.24 -11.49 -16.45
C ASN A 80 18.64 -12.14 -15.12
N VAL A 81 19.46 -11.48 -14.31
CA VAL A 81 19.99 -12.05 -13.06
C VAL A 81 19.61 -11.20 -11.86
N HIS A 82 20.01 -9.92 -11.84
CA HIS A 82 19.86 -9.07 -10.65
C HIS A 82 18.39 -8.75 -10.34
N ILE A 83 17.64 -8.21 -11.31
CA ILE A 83 16.23 -7.83 -11.16
C ILE A 83 15.36 -9.02 -10.70
N PRO A 84 15.35 -10.18 -11.36
CA PRO A 84 14.48 -11.28 -10.95
C PRO A 84 14.86 -11.84 -9.57
N LEU A 85 16.14 -11.79 -9.20
CA LEU A 85 16.58 -12.24 -7.88
C LEU A 85 16.20 -11.23 -6.78
N ALA A 86 16.43 -9.94 -7.02
CA ALA A 86 16.03 -8.86 -6.12
C ALA A 86 14.50 -8.82 -5.93
N PHE A 87 13.72 -9.01 -7.00
CA PHE A 87 12.25 -9.06 -6.92
C PHE A 87 11.75 -10.09 -5.91
N ARG A 88 12.39 -11.27 -5.83
CA ARG A 88 12.03 -12.32 -4.87
C ARG A 88 12.30 -11.92 -3.42
N ALA A 89 13.28 -11.05 -3.17
CA ALA A 89 13.55 -10.49 -1.84
C ALA A 89 12.62 -9.31 -1.49
N ILE A 90 12.12 -8.58 -2.51
CA ILE A 90 11.24 -7.40 -2.35
C ILE A 90 9.79 -7.80 -2.00
N VAL A 91 9.27 -8.87 -2.60
CA VAL A 91 7.84 -9.20 -2.48
C VAL A 91 7.39 -9.54 -1.05
N PRO A 92 8.12 -10.34 -0.25
CA PRO A 92 7.70 -10.67 1.12
C PRO A 92 7.47 -9.45 2.04
N PRO A 93 8.40 -8.46 2.14
CA PRO A 93 8.19 -7.28 2.97
C PRO A 93 7.10 -6.33 2.43
N LEU A 94 6.80 -6.33 1.13
CA LEU A 94 5.68 -5.56 0.58
C LEU A 94 4.34 -6.01 1.15
N GLY A 95 4.16 -7.30 1.43
CA GLY A 95 2.93 -7.81 2.04
C GLY A 95 2.63 -7.16 3.40
N ASN A 96 3.65 -7.04 4.25
CA ASN A 96 3.51 -6.35 5.54
C ASN A 96 3.23 -4.84 5.36
N MET A 97 3.85 -4.23 4.34
CA MET A 97 3.59 -2.82 4.01
C MET A 97 2.14 -2.58 3.61
N TYR A 98 1.50 -3.46 2.84
CA TYR A 98 0.08 -3.32 2.48
C TYR A 98 -0.86 -3.43 3.69
N VAL A 99 -0.58 -4.37 4.60
CA VAL A 99 -1.33 -4.50 5.86
C VAL A 99 -1.19 -3.22 6.70
N TRP A 100 0.02 -2.67 6.78
CA TRP A 100 0.24 -1.38 7.45
C TRP A 100 -0.53 -0.24 6.79
N LEU A 101 -0.48 -0.15 5.45
CA LEU A 101 -1.14 0.91 4.68
C LEU A 101 -2.66 0.91 4.92
N MET A 102 -3.27 -0.29 4.95
CA MET A 102 -4.70 -0.46 5.21
C MET A 102 -5.13 -0.07 6.62
N LYS A 103 -4.22 -0.12 7.60
CA LYS A 103 -4.48 0.39 8.95
C LYS A 103 -4.22 1.89 9.04
N ALA A 104 -3.24 2.40 8.29
CA ALA A 104 -2.86 3.81 8.27
C ALA A 104 -3.94 4.71 7.64
N THR A 105 -4.79 4.20 6.76
CA THR A 105 -5.94 4.94 6.20
C THR A 105 -6.86 5.50 7.28
N THR A 106 -6.99 4.80 8.40
CA THR A 106 -7.82 5.20 9.54
C THR A 106 -7.26 6.35 10.36
N LEU A 107 -5.98 6.70 10.18
CA LEU A 107 -5.46 7.96 10.72
C LEU A 107 -6.09 9.19 10.06
N GLY A 108 -6.87 9.02 8.99
CA GLY A 108 -7.63 10.08 8.32
C GLY A 108 -8.58 10.86 9.23
N ILE A 109 -9.01 10.27 10.36
CA ILE A 109 -9.79 11.01 11.36
C ILE A 109 -9.09 12.25 11.89
N ALA A 110 -7.74 12.25 11.97
CA ALA A 110 -6.97 13.40 12.45
C ALA A 110 -7.14 14.66 11.59
N ILE A 111 -7.53 14.48 10.32
CA ILE A 111 -7.78 15.56 9.37
C ILE A 111 -9.25 15.66 8.97
N GLY A 112 -10.15 15.03 9.73
CA GLY A 112 -11.60 15.08 9.50
C GLY A 112 -12.09 14.22 8.33
N PHE A 113 -11.26 13.33 7.78
CA PHE A 113 -11.70 12.42 6.73
C PHE A 113 -12.57 11.30 7.33
N SER A 114 -13.76 11.12 6.76
CA SER A 114 -14.72 10.10 7.24
C SER A 114 -14.48 8.76 6.56
N ASP A 115 -13.77 7.87 7.25
CA ASP A 115 -13.56 6.47 6.87
C ASP A 115 -14.41 5.51 7.74
N LEU A 116 -14.05 4.22 7.77
CA LEU A 116 -14.72 3.22 8.62
C LEU A 116 -14.72 3.61 10.11
N PHE A 117 -13.60 4.13 10.62
CA PHE A 117 -13.48 4.48 12.03
C PHE A 117 -14.39 5.66 12.38
N MET A 118 -14.48 6.67 11.52
CA MET A 118 -15.38 7.80 11.73
C MET A 118 -16.86 7.36 11.76
N ILE A 119 -17.25 6.44 10.88
CA ILE A 119 -18.61 5.90 10.84
C ILE A 119 -18.94 5.19 12.17
N VAL A 120 -18.03 4.34 12.64
CA VAL A 120 -18.17 3.63 13.92
C VAL A 120 -18.21 4.62 15.10
N SER A 121 -17.29 5.59 15.14
CA SER A 121 -17.24 6.62 16.19
C SER A 121 -18.53 7.45 16.24
N THR A 122 -19.06 7.85 15.09
CA THR A 122 -20.34 8.58 15.01
C THR A 122 -21.49 7.72 15.51
N SER A 123 -21.49 6.43 15.17
CA SER A 123 -22.52 5.48 15.60
C SER A 123 -22.49 5.26 17.11
N ILE A 124 -21.30 5.20 17.72
CA ILE A 124 -21.12 5.11 19.18
C ILE A 124 -21.74 6.32 19.88
N ASN A 125 -21.51 7.53 19.34
CA ASN A 125 -22.07 8.75 19.91
C ASN A 125 -23.60 8.82 19.77
N GLN A 126 -24.19 8.16 18.77
CA GLN A 126 -25.64 8.16 18.54
C GLN A 126 -26.37 7.06 19.32
N SER A 127 -25.81 5.86 19.42
CA SER A 127 -26.48 4.71 20.05
C SER A 127 -26.05 4.48 21.50
N GLY A 128 -24.93 5.05 21.94
CA GLY A 128 -24.30 4.76 23.24
C GLY A 128 -23.66 3.38 23.35
N GLN A 129 -23.79 2.51 22.34
CA GLN A 129 -23.32 1.12 22.32
C GLN A 129 -21.84 1.01 21.97
N THR A 130 -20.98 1.46 22.89
CA THR A 130 -19.53 1.56 22.63
C THR A 130 -18.89 0.19 22.39
N ILE A 131 -19.22 -0.80 23.22
CA ILE A 131 -18.55 -2.11 23.19
C ILE A 131 -18.94 -2.88 21.92
N GLU A 132 -20.22 -2.93 21.56
CA GLU A 132 -20.68 -3.67 20.39
C GLU A 132 -20.09 -3.11 19.08
N LEU A 133 -20.06 -1.78 18.95
CA LEU A 133 -19.56 -1.09 17.76
C LEU A 133 -18.03 -1.20 17.62
N LEU A 134 -17.28 -1.12 18.72
CA LEU A 134 -15.84 -1.36 18.69
C LEU A 134 -15.50 -2.82 18.37
N ALA A 135 -16.24 -3.78 18.91
CA ALA A 135 -16.06 -5.19 18.58
C ALA A 135 -16.30 -5.45 17.09
N LEU A 136 -17.36 -4.86 16.52
CA LEU A 136 -17.66 -4.97 15.09
C LEU A 136 -16.55 -4.37 14.23
N MET A 137 -16.01 -3.22 14.63
CA MET A 137 -14.86 -2.59 13.97
C MET A 137 -13.62 -3.49 14.03
N MET A 138 -13.27 -4.04 15.20
CA MET A 138 -12.12 -4.94 15.35
C MET A 138 -12.24 -6.18 14.46
N VAL A 139 -13.42 -6.80 14.42
CA VAL A 139 -13.70 -7.95 13.55
C VAL A 139 -13.59 -7.55 12.07
N GLY A 140 -14.12 -6.39 11.69
CA GLY A 140 -14.01 -5.88 10.32
C GLY A 140 -12.57 -5.68 9.88
N PHE A 141 -11.76 -5.00 10.70
CA PHE A 141 -10.32 -4.85 10.43
C PHE A 141 -9.61 -6.20 10.43
N PHE A 142 -9.92 -7.10 11.35
CA PHE A 142 -9.32 -8.43 11.39
C PHE A 142 -9.57 -9.20 10.09
N ILE A 143 -10.82 -9.22 9.61
CA ILE A 143 -11.19 -9.90 8.36
C ILE A 143 -10.40 -9.32 7.18
N ILE A 144 -10.41 -7.98 7.03
CA ILE A 144 -9.71 -7.31 5.92
C ILE A 144 -8.20 -7.61 5.97
N ASN A 145 -7.58 -7.44 7.14
CA ASN A 145 -6.14 -7.67 7.30
C ASN A 145 -5.78 -9.14 7.12
N TYR A 146 -6.62 -10.06 7.60
CA TYR A 146 -6.43 -11.50 7.39
C TYR A 146 -6.56 -11.88 5.92
N THR A 147 -7.54 -11.33 5.19
CA THR A 147 -7.69 -11.56 3.74
C THR A 147 -6.46 -11.08 2.98
N ILE A 148 -5.96 -9.88 3.29
CA ILE A 148 -4.74 -9.34 2.66
C ILE A 148 -3.54 -10.21 2.99
N SER A 149 -3.36 -10.54 4.28
CA SER A 149 -2.25 -11.39 4.73
C SER A 149 -2.30 -12.77 4.07
N SER A 150 -3.48 -13.37 3.96
CA SER A 150 -3.68 -14.66 3.28
C SER A 150 -3.34 -14.57 1.79
N LEU A 151 -3.82 -13.54 1.09
CA LEU A 151 -3.48 -13.31 -0.33
C LEU A 151 -1.97 -13.12 -0.52
N MET A 152 -1.34 -12.35 0.35
CA MET A 152 0.11 -12.13 0.34
C MET A 152 0.87 -13.42 0.65
N ASN A 153 0.36 -14.27 1.54
CA ASN A 153 0.97 -15.57 1.84
C ASN A 153 0.90 -16.52 0.62
N VAL A 154 -0.20 -16.48 -0.15
CA VAL A 154 -0.31 -17.24 -1.41
C VAL A 154 0.69 -16.71 -2.44
N LEU A 155 0.76 -15.38 -2.63
CA LEU A 155 1.75 -14.75 -3.53
C LEU A 155 3.19 -15.08 -3.12
N ASN A 156 3.47 -15.01 -1.81
CA ASN A 156 4.78 -15.36 -1.26
C ASN A 156 5.13 -16.82 -1.53
N ARG A 157 4.18 -17.74 -1.35
CA ARG A 157 4.40 -19.17 -1.66
C ARG A 157 4.65 -19.43 -3.14
N ALA A 158 4.00 -18.67 -4.03
CA ALA A 158 4.23 -18.79 -5.48
C ALA A 158 5.62 -18.29 -5.92
N ILE A 159 6.20 -17.34 -5.18
CA ILE A 159 7.47 -16.69 -5.51
C ILE A 159 8.65 -17.31 -4.72
N ALA A 160 8.37 -17.95 -3.58
CA ALA A 160 9.37 -18.58 -2.73
C ALA A 160 9.96 -19.84 -3.38
N LEU A 161 11.23 -19.74 -3.81
CA LEU A 161 12.04 -20.91 -4.12
C LEU A 161 12.65 -21.49 -2.84
N LYS A 162 12.43 -22.78 -2.65
CA LYS A 162 13.03 -23.63 -1.61
C LYS A 162 14.51 -23.82 -1.94
N GLY A 163 15.38 -22.85 -1.63
CA GLY A 163 16.83 -23.04 -1.85
C GLY A 163 17.75 -21.81 -1.86
N TYR A 164 17.25 -20.57 -1.81
CA TYR A 164 18.10 -19.40 -1.56
C TYR A 164 17.77 -18.88 -0.17
N GLU A 165 18.40 -19.43 0.85
CA GLU A 165 18.48 -18.78 2.15
C GLU A 165 19.30 -17.51 1.94
N VAL A 166 18.64 -16.41 1.60
CA VAL A 166 19.19 -15.08 1.82
C VAL A 166 19.57 -15.08 3.29
N GLN A 167 20.87 -15.11 3.52
CA GLN A 167 21.53 -15.39 4.78
C GLN A 167 20.69 -14.78 5.90
N ARG A 168 20.01 -15.64 6.67
CA ARG A 168 19.42 -15.21 7.93
C ARG A 168 20.56 -14.49 8.63
N VAL A 169 20.34 -13.23 8.96
CA VAL A 169 21.21 -12.48 9.84
C VAL A 169 21.06 -13.13 11.22
N THR A 170 21.64 -14.33 11.37
CA THR A 170 21.97 -14.95 12.63
C THR A 170 23.13 -14.14 13.16
N GLY A 171 22.78 -13.00 13.74
CA GLY A 171 23.71 -11.99 14.22
C GLY A 171 23.04 -10.87 15.02
N ALA A 172 21.85 -11.13 15.57
CA ALA A 172 21.19 -10.21 16.52
C ALA A 172 20.28 -11.00 17.46
N GLU A 173 20.83 -12.03 18.11
CA GLU A 173 20.41 -12.36 19.48
C GLU A 173 21.38 -11.60 20.40
N LEU A 174 20.89 -10.48 20.93
CA LEU A 174 21.26 -9.92 22.23
C LEU A 174 19.96 -9.79 23.02
#